data_AF-A0A838QFM4-F1
#
_entry.id   AF-A0A838QFM4-F1
#
_cell.length_a   1.000
_cell.length_b   1.000
_cell.length_c   1.000
_cell.angle_alpha   90.00
_cell.angle_beta   90.00
_cell.angle_gamma   90.00
#
_symmetry.space_group_name_H-M   'P 1'
#
loop_
_entity.id
_entity.type
_entity.pdbx_description
1 polymer ?
#
loop_
_entity_poly.entity_id
_entity_poly.type
_entity_poly.pdbx_seq_one_letter_code
_entity_poly.pdbx_strand_id
1 'polypeptide(L)'
;TPRWDRQAMEGGAYARLWNTAVAQKLPDSPFLESTGHSLKMRMPAGALPETELEWHVPDVWNAFERNRARAYCMAFTTLVAFEQWRSAMDRLKDGDFKTSTKFEIPKRGTQQGVGFWGAGRGYLTHHLTLDRGAVANYQIVTPSTWNASPTDRWGQPGPYEEAVLNTPLLEETNDPTKFRGLDVLRAIRSFDPCMPCTTHIQSEGGMITREVNTCACGLDD
;
A
#
# COMPACT_ATOMS: atom_id res chain seq x y z
N THR A 1 11.38 4.61 -13.51
CA THR A 1 9.92 4.68 -13.32
C THR A 1 9.36 3.26 -13.28
N PRO A 2 8.80 2.79 -12.15
CA PRO A 2 8.30 1.43 -12.03
C PRO A 2 7.08 1.19 -12.94
N ARG A 3 7.07 0.05 -13.62
CA ARG A 3 6.02 -0.41 -14.54
C ARG A 3 5.89 -1.92 -14.38
N TRP A 4 4.68 -2.46 -14.53
CA TRP A 4 4.46 -3.90 -14.61
C TRP A 4 4.02 -4.23 -16.03
N ASP A 5 4.79 -5.08 -16.71
CA ASP A 5 4.61 -5.37 -18.13
C ASP A 5 4.39 -4.10 -19.00
N ARG A 6 5.23 -3.08 -18.77
CA ARG A 6 5.17 -1.77 -19.44
C ARG A 6 3.89 -0.96 -19.19
N GLN A 7 3.11 -1.29 -18.17
CA GLN A 7 1.93 -0.53 -17.75
C GLN A 7 2.19 0.19 -16.43
N ALA A 8 1.62 1.39 -16.30
CA ALA A 8 1.50 2.07 -15.02
C ALA A 8 0.51 1.30 -14.13
N MET A 9 0.90 1.06 -12.88
CA MET A 9 0.07 0.34 -11.92
C MET A 9 -0.21 1.23 -10.73
N GLU A 10 -1.45 1.20 -10.27
CA GLU A 10 -1.91 1.90 -9.09
C GLU A 10 -1.90 0.95 -7.87
N GLY A 11 -1.33 1.39 -6.74
CA GLY A 11 -1.22 0.62 -5.51
C GLY A 11 -1.90 1.30 -4.32
N GLY A 12 -2.63 0.54 -3.50
CA GLY A 12 -3.32 1.08 -2.34
C GLY A 12 -4.12 0.04 -1.56
N ALA A 13 -4.73 0.49 -0.47
CA ALA A 13 -5.74 -0.30 0.26
C ALA A 13 -6.86 -0.78 -0.67
N TYR A 14 -7.24 0.06 -1.62
CA TYR A 14 -8.24 -0.22 -2.62
C TYR A 14 -7.83 -1.32 -3.62
N ALA A 15 -6.57 -1.35 -4.06
CA ALA A 15 -6.08 -2.36 -4.99
C ALA A 15 -6.06 -3.72 -4.32
N ARG A 16 -5.77 -3.74 -3.01
CA ARG A 16 -5.89 -4.93 -2.18
C ARG A 16 -7.33 -5.43 -2.11
N LEU A 17 -8.29 -4.57 -1.75
CA LEU A 17 -9.70 -4.98 -1.67
C LEU A 17 -10.21 -5.48 -3.02
N TRP A 18 -9.87 -4.78 -4.11
CA TRP A 18 -10.23 -5.16 -5.47
C TRP A 18 -9.65 -6.54 -5.85
N ASN A 19 -8.34 -6.73 -5.69
CA ASN A 19 -7.69 -7.99 -6.00
C ASN A 19 -8.26 -9.15 -5.17
N THR A 20 -8.52 -8.91 -3.87
CA THR A 20 -9.12 -9.90 -2.99
C THR A 20 -10.55 -10.25 -3.39
N ALA A 21 -11.37 -9.25 -3.72
CA ALA A 21 -12.77 -9.43 -4.12
C ALA A 21 -12.92 -10.15 -5.46
N VAL A 22 -12.09 -9.82 -6.44
CA VAL A 22 -12.21 -10.35 -7.81
C VAL A 22 -11.50 -11.69 -7.98
N ALA A 23 -10.36 -11.91 -7.31
CA ALA A 23 -9.59 -13.14 -7.52
C ALA A 23 -10.25 -14.40 -6.92
N GLN A 24 -11.10 -14.24 -5.89
CA GLN A 24 -11.73 -15.34 -5.16
C GLN A 24 -10.70 -16.40 -4.69
N LYS A 25 -9.56 -15.91 -4.19
CA LYS A 25 -8.44 -16.73 -3.68
C LYS A 25 -8.20 -16.56 -2.18
N LEU A 26 -9.18 -16.02 -1.45
CA LEU A 26 -9.09 -16.03 0.01
C LEU A 26 -9.10 -17.48 0.51
N PRO A 27 -8.27 -17.82 1.52
CA PRO A 27 -8.47 -19.05 2.28
C PRO A 27 -9.86 -19.08 2.91
N ASP A 28 -10.34 -20.27 3.26
CA ASP A 28 -11.61 -20.43 3.96
C ASP A 28 -11.62 -19.59 5.25
N SER A 29 -12.60 -18.69 5.35
CA SER A 29 -12.72 -17.72 6.42
C SER A 29 -14.18 -17.64 6.87
N PRO A 30 -14.46 -17.68 8.19
CA PRO A 30 -15.80 -17.41 8.70
C PRO A 30 -16.14 -15.91 8.73
N PHE A 31 -15.18 -15.03 8.43
CA PHE A 31 -15.33 -13.58 8.54
C PHE A 31 -15.27 -12.86 7.19
N LEU A 32 -14.59 -13.43 6.20
CA LEU A 32 -14.32 -12.81 4.91
C LEU A 32 -14.83 -13.70 3.77
N GLU A 33 -15.62 -13.12 2.86
CA GLU A 33 -16.11 -13.81 1.67
C GLU A 33 -15.85 -12.96 0.42
N SER A 34 -15.17 -13.56 -0.55
CA SER A 34 -14.87 -12.95 -1.85
C SER A 34 -15.87 -13.44 -2.90
N THR A 35 -16.72 -12.53 -3.40
CA THR A 35 -17.87 -12.87 -4.27
C THR A 35 -17.56 -12.75 -5.76
N GLY A 36 -16.35 -12.32 -6.13
CA GLY A 36 -15.96 -11.98 -7.51
C GLY A 36 -16.26 -10.52 -7.90
N HIS A 37 -17.12 -9.84 -7.14
CA HIS A 37 -17.56 -8.45 -7.42
C HIS A 37 -17.72 -7.60 -6.15
N SER A 38 -17.56 -8.21 -4.97
CA SER A 38 -17.58 -7.57 -3.68
C SER A 38 -16.76 -8.37 -2.66
N LEU A 39 -16.53 -7.76 -1.50
CA LEU A 39 -15.92 -8.38 -0.35
C LEU A 39 -16.84 -8.21 0.86
N LYS A 40 -17.39 -9.31 1.35
CA LYS A 40 -18.19 -9.32 2.58
C LYS A 40 -17.29 -9.52 3.78
N MET A 41 -17.58 -8.78 4.84
CA MET A 41 -16.81 -8.69 6.07
C MET A 41 -17.79 -8.79 7.24
N ARG A 42 -17.82 -9.94 7.89
CA ARG A 42 -18.61 -10.17 9.10
C ARG A 42 -17.80 -9.78 10.33
N MET A 43 -18.11 -8.61 10.87
CA MET A 43 -17.49 -8.08 12.08
C MET A 43 -18.16 -8.72 13.31
N PRO A 44 -17.44 -9.54 14.10
CA PRO A 44 -18.04 -10.18 15.26
C PRO A 44 -18.45 -9.15 16.32
N ALA A 45 -19.42 -9.50 17.15
CA ALA A 45 -19.85 -8.67 18.27
C ALA A 45 -18.68 -8.39 19.24
N GLY A 46 -18.59 -7.14 19.68
CA GLY A 46 -17.62 -6.68 20.67
C GLY A 46 -18.26 -5.61 21.55
N ALA A 47 -17.70 -4.40 21.53
CA ALA A 47 -18.38 -3.24 22.13
C ALA A 47 -19.64 -2.81 21.35
N LEU A 48 -19.70 -3.14 20.06
CA LEU A 48 -20.85 -2.95 19.19
C LEU A 48 -21.45 -4.31 18.79
N PRO A 49 -22.73 -4.35 18.38
CA PRO A 49 -23.34 -5.56 17.84
C PRO A 49 -22.59 -6.10 16.61
N GLU A 50 -22.72 -7.40 16.36
CA GLU A 50 -22.27 -8.00 15.11
C GLU A 50 -22.84 -7.24 13.91
N THR A 51 -21.99 -6.97 12.93
CA THR A 51 -22.35 -6.17 11.75
C THR A 51 -21.73 -6.80 10.52
N GLU A 52 -22.50 -6.85 9.43
CA GLU A 52 -21.99 -7.26 8.12
C GLU A 52 -21.72 -6.02 7.28
N LEU A 53 -20.48 -5.91 6.79
CA LEU A 53 -20.04 -4.85 5.88
C LEU A 53 -19.76 -5.48 4.52
N GLU A 54 -20.20 -4.82 3.45
CA GLU A 54 -19.91 -5.28 2.09
C GLU A 54 -19.28 -4.15 1.29
N TRP A 55 -18.04 -4.37 0.86
CA TRP A 55 -17.38 -3.46 -0.08
C TRP A 55 -17.61 -3.96 -1.49
N HIS A 56 -18.33 -3.19 -2.30
CA HIS A 56 -18.55 -3.49 -3.71
C HIS A 56 -17.42 -2.90 -4.57
N VAL A 57 -17.02 -3.66 -5.60
CA VAL A 57 -16.14 -3.14 -6.64
C VAL A 57 -16.86 -2.00 -7.35
N PRO A 58 -16.31 -0.77 -7.36
CA PRO A 58 -16.98 0.36 -7.98
C PRO A 58 -16.92 0.29 -9.50
N ASP A 59 -17.95 0.80 -10.17
CA ASP A 59 -17.99 0.92 -11.63
C ASP A 59 -16.98 1.93 -12.16
N VAL A 60 -16.71 2.98 -11.37
CA VAL A 60 -15.80 4.07 -11.74
C VAL A 60 -14.74 4.23 -10.67
N TRP A 61 -13.49 4.30 -11.12
CA TRP A 61 -12.35 4.47 -10.23
C TRP A 61 -11.99 5.94 -10.04
N ASN A 62 -12.12 6.49 -8.83
CA ASN A 62 -11.84 7.90 -8.54
C ASN A 62 -11.32 8.15 -7.12
N ALA A 63 -11.07 9.41 -6.79
CA ALA A 63 -10.58 9.84 -5.48
C ALA A 63 -11.50 9.46 -4.30
N PHE A 64 -12.82 9.49 -4.51
CA PHE A 64 -13.79 9.10 -3.50
C PHE A 64 -13.71 7.60 -3.22
N GLU A 65 -13.67 6.77 -4.27
CA GLU A 65 -13.60 5.32 -4.14
C GLU A 65 -12.31 4.84 -3.47
N ARG A 66 -11.17 5.50 -3.73
CA ARG A 66 -9.93 5.22 -2.99
C ARG A 66 -10.10 5.46 -1.49
N ASN A 67 -10.79 6.53 -1.10
CA ASN A 67 -11.04 6.85 0.31
C ASN A 67 -12.08 5.91 0.93
N ARG A 68 -13.17 5.60 0.23
CA ARG A 68 -14.17 4.61 0.66
C ARG A 68 -13.50 3.27 0.91
N ALA A 69 -12.74 2.77 -0.05
CA ALA A 69 -12.03 1.50 0.08
C ALA A 69 -11.01 1.52 1.24
N ARG A 70 -10.33 2.65 1.48
CA ARG A 70 -9.44 2.78 2.66
C ARG A 70 -10.20 2.63 3.98
N ALA A 71 -11.41 3.19 4.08
CA ALA A 71 -12.26 3.02 5.26
C ALA A 71 -12.66 1.55 5.47
N TYR A 72 -13.13 0.87 4.42
CA TYR A 72 -13.45 -0.58 4.49
C TYR A 72 -12.22 -1.44 4.78
N CYS A 73 -11.03 -1.03 4.32
CA CYS A 73 -9.79 -1.75 4.57
C CYS A 73 -9.43 -1.80 6.07
N MET A 74 -9.97 -0.91 6.90
CA MET A 74 -9.81 -1.00 8.36
C MET A 74 -10.52 -2.25 8.91
N ALA A 75 -11.76 -2.50 8.50
CA ALA A 75 -12.51 -3.69 8.86
C ALA A 75 -11.81 -4.94 8.32
N PHE A 76 -11.43 -4.93 7.03
CA PHE A 76 -10.69 -6.03 6.41
C PHE A 76 -9.42 -6.41 7.19
N THR A 77 -8.57 -5.43 7.50
CA THR A 77 -7.30 -5.67 8.20
C THR A 77 -7.54 -6.17 9.62
N THR A 78 -8.58 -5.67 10.29
CA THR A 78 -8.99 -6.13 11.62
C THR A 78 -9.40 -7.60 11.61
N LEU A 79 -10.20 -8.01 10.61
CA LEU A 79 -10.63 -9.42 10.47
C LEU A 79 -9.46 -10.34 10.14
N VAL A 80 -8.59 -9.93 9.21
CA VAL A 80 -7.36 -10.69 8.93
C VAL A 80 -6.52 -10.84 10.20
N ALA A 81 -6.31 -9.76 10.97
CA ALA A 81 -5.57 -9.83 12.24
C ALA A 81 -6.25 -10.75 13.25
N PHE A 82 -7.58 -10.74 13.32
CA PHE A 82 -8.36 -11.61 14.20
C PHE A 82 -8.22 -13.10 13.83
N GLU A 83 -8.19 -13.43 12.53
CA GLU A 83 -7.92 -14.79 12.07
C GLU A 83 -6.50 -15.26 12.38
N GLN A 84 -5.51 -14.38 12.16
CA GLN A 84 -4.12 -14.69 12.50
C GLN A 84 -3.97 -14.89 14.01
N TRP A 85 -4.66 -14.07 14.82
CA TRP A 85 -4.70 -14.24 16.27
C TRP A 85 -5.29 -15.59 16.67
N ARG A 86 -6.44 -15.98 16.10
CA ARG A 86 -7.06 -17.30 16.37
C ARG A 86 -6.12 -18.44 16.00
N SER A 87 -5.52 -18.37 14.81
CA SER A 87 -4.56 -19.38 14.33
C SER A 87 -3.34 -19.48 15.24
N ALA A 88 -2.85 -18.35 15.75
CA ALA A 88 -1.76 -18.32 16.73
C ALA A 88 -2.19 -18.96 18.07
N MET A 89 -3.39 -18.64 18.58
CA MET A 89 -3.92 -19.24 19.81
C MET A 89 -4.08 -20.75 19.70
N ASP A 90 -4.51 -21.26 18.55
CA ASP A 90 -4.67 -22.70 18.34
C ASP A 90 -3.30 -23.41 18.32
N ARG A 91 -2.29 -22.85 17.65
CA ARG A 91 -0.90 -23.38 17.74
C ARG A 91 -0.35 -23.39 19.17
N LEU A 92 -0.65 -22.35 19.96
CA LEU A 92 -0.24 -22.30 21.36
C LEU A 92 -0.92 -23.40 22.21
N LYS A 93 -2.20 -23.68 21.97
CA LYS A 93 -2.91 -24.79 22.65
C LYS A 93 -2.32 -26.16 22.30
N ASP A 94 -1.85 -26.31 21.06
CA ASP A 94 -1.17 -27.52 20.58
C ASP A 94 0.27 -27.65 21.10
N GLY A 95 0.75 -26.68 21.90
CA GLY A 95 2.09 -26.68 22.47
C GLY A 95 3.20 -26.23 21.51
N ASP A 96 2.83 -25.65 20.36
CA ASP A 96 3.79 -25.14 19.38
C ASP A 96 4.21 -23.70 19.70
N PHE A 97 5.31 -23.59 20.45
CA PHE A 97 5.88 -22.30 20.89
C PHE A 97 7.06 -21.83 20.03
N LYS A 98 7.35 -22.50 18.90
CA LYS A 98 8.54 -22.17 18.09
C LYS A 98 8.34 -20.86 17.32
N THR A 99 9.14 -19.84 17.63
CA THR A 99 9.06 -18.50 17.01
C THR A 99 10.19 -18.18 16.03
N SER A 100 11.25 -19.00 15.98
CA SER A 100 12.42 -18.75 15.13
C SER A 100 12.98 -20.04 14.55
N THR A 101 13.48 -19.95 13.32
CA THR A 101 14.26 -21.00 12.67
C THR A 101 15.64 -20.44 12.39
N LYS A 102 16.69 -21.13 12.87
CA LYS A 102 18.08 -20.75 12.61
C LYS A 102 18.33 -20.81 11.10
N PHE A 103 19.08 -19.83 10.60
CA PHE A 103 19.54 -19.80 9.22
C PHE A 103 21.02 -19.41 9.20
N GLU A 104 21.70 -19.78 8.13
CA GLU A 104 23.09 -19.39 7.87
C GLU A 104 23.12 -18.45 6.67
N ILE A 105 23.97 -17.43 6.73
CA ILE A 105 24.17 -16.52 5.60
C ILE A 105 25.08 -17.23 4.59
N PRO A 106 24.63 -17.46 3.34
CA PRO A 106 25.46 -18.12 2.35
C PRO A 106 26.73 -17.30 2.06
N LYS A 107 27.90 -17.94 2.24
CA LYS A 107 29.22 -17.31 2.05
C LYS A 107 29.83 -17.56 0.67
N ARG A 108 29.21 -18.42 -0.14
CA ARG A 108 29.71 -18.80 -1.47
C ARG A 108 28.71 -18.39 -2.54
N GLY A 109 29.24 -17.83 -3.63
CA GLY A 109 28.47 -17.40 -4.79
C GLY A 109 27.57 -16.19 -4.53
N THR A 110 26.85 -15.81 -5.57
CA THR A 110 25.84 -14.75 -5.55
C THR A 110 24.48 -15.35 -5.21
N GLN A 111 23.75 -14.74 -4.27
CA GLN A 111 22.40 -15.13 -3.88
C GLN A 111 21.43 -13.97 -4.15
N GLN A 112 20.22 -14.28 -4.58
CA GLN A 112 19.17 -13.30 -4.82
C GLN A 112 17.94 -13.65 -4.00
N GLY A 113 17.31 -12.63 -3.41
CA GLY A 113 16.09 -12.78 -2.63
C GLY A 113 15.15 -11.61 -2.87
N VAL A 114 13.85 -11.89 -2.90
CA VAL A 114 12.82 -10.87 -2.99
C VAL A 114 11.81 -11.06 -1.86
N GLY A 115 11.51 -9.99 -1.13
CA GLY A 115 10.47 -9.93 -0.12
C GLY A 115 9.28 -9.14 -0.66
N PHE A 116 8.10 -9.76 -0.71
CA PHE A 116 6.84 -9.11 -1.06
C PHE A 116 6.06 -8.79 0.20
N TRP A 117 5.49 -7.58 0.28
CA TRP A 117 4.71 -7.17 1.43
C TRP A 117 3.54 -6.26 1.07
N GLY A 118 2.45 -6.38 1.83
CA GLY A 118 1.30 -5.49 1.77
C GLY A 118 1.50 -4.24 2.65
N ALA A 119 2.19 -3.24 2.12
CA ALA A 119 2.20 -1.84 2.57
C ALA A 119 0.81 -1.30 2.97
N GLY A 120 0.70 -0.40 3.96
CA GLY A 120 -0.56 0.34 4.19
C GLY A 120 -1.06 1.09 2.94
N ARG A 121 -0.11 1.54 2.11
CA ARG A 121 -0.33 2.26 0.85
C ARG A 121 -0.28 1.39 -0.42
N GLY A 122 -0.22 0.06 -0.31
CA GLY A 122 -0.18 -0.85 -1.47
C GLY A 122 0.95 -1.88 -1.42
N TYR A 123 1.45 -2.33 -2.57
CA TYR A 123 2.48 -3.39 -2.63
C TYR A 123 3.90 -2.84 -2.49
N LEU A 124 4.69 -3.49 -1.64
CA LEU A 124 6.09 -3.19 -1.34
C LEU A 124 6.96 -4.39 -1.72
N THR A 125 8.09 -4.14 -2.36
CA THR A 125 9.08 -5.19 -2.65
C THR A 125 10.47 -4.78 -2.23
N HIS A 126 11.17 -5.67 -1.54
CA HIS A 126 12.59 -5.56 -1.22
C HIS A 126 13.36 -6.57 -2.06
N HIS A 127 14.36 -6.12 -2.81
CA HIS A 127 15.20 -6.94 -3.68
C HIS A 127 16.63 -6.91 -3.15
N LEU A 128 17.12 -8.07 -2.74
CA LEU A 128 18.44 -8.25 -2.15
C LEU A 128 19.30 -9.11 -3.07
N THR A 129 20.54 -8.66 -3.32
CA THR A 129 21.62 -9.48 -3.87
C THR A 129 22.72 -9.57 -2.82
N LEU A 130 23.08 -10.79 -2.44
CA LEU A 130 24.25 -11.08 -1.61
C LEU A 130 25.39 -11.59 -2.49
N ASP A 131 26.62 -11.15 -2.24
CA ASP A 131 27.83 -11.78 -2.76
C ASP A 131 28.78 -12.08 -1.60
N ARG A 132 29.24 -13.34 -1.51
CA ARG A 132 30.20 -13.80 -0.48
C ARG A 132 29.82 -13.40 0.96
N GLY A 133 28.53 -13.46 1.26
CA GLY A 133 27.98 -13.15 2.60
C GLY A 133 27.81 -11.67 2.90
N ALA A 134 28.05 -10.77 1.94
CA ALA A 134 27.82 -9.33 2.07
C ALA A 134 26.70 -8.86 1.12
N VAL A 135 26.01 -7.78 1.49
CA VAL A 135 25.01 -7.13 0.63
C VAL A 135 25.72 -6.45 -0.53
N ALA A 136 25.54 -6.99 -1.73
CA ALA A 136 26.08 -6.44 -2.97
C ALA A 136 25.12 -5.42 -3.61
N ASN A 137 23.80 -5.64 -3.47
CA ASN A 137 22.77 -4.69 -3.91
C ASN A 137 21.51 -4.83 -3.05
N TYR A 138 20.86 -3.71 -2.75
CA TYR A 138 19.58 -3.67 -2.05
C TYR A 138 18.69 -2.60 -2.69
N GLN A 139 17.56 -3.01 -3.25
CA GLN A 139 16.62 -2.11 -3.91
C GLN A 139 15.24 -2.27 -3.31
N ILE A 140 14.59 -1.14 -3.02
CA ILE A 140 13.24 -1.10 -2.46
C ILE A 140 12.35 -0.42 -3.47
N VAL A 141 11.20 -1.03 -3.77
CA VAL A 141 10.16 -0.41 -4.57
C VAL A 141 8.91 -0.32 -3.70
N THR A 142 8.59 0.90 -3.27
CA THR A 142 7.45 1.16 -2.38
C THR A 142 6.19 1.49 -3.17
N PRO A 143 5.00 1.41 -2.54
CA PRO A 143 3.75 1.77 -3.21
C PRO A 143 3.73 3.22 -3.70
N SER A 144 4.30 4.15 -2.91
CA SER A 144 4.37 5.56 -3.31
C SER A 144 5.32 5.76 -4.49
N THR A 145 6.39 4.97 -4.63
CA THR A 145 7.24 4.96 -5.83
C THR A 145 6.45 4.59 -7.10
N TRP A 146 5.45 3.70 -7.00
CA TRP A 146 4.54 3.39 -8.10
C TRP A 146 3.60 4.54 -8.42
N ASN A 147 2.86 5.00 -7.40
CA ASN A 147 1.79 5.98 -7.60
C ASN A 147 2.33 7.37 -8.01
N ALA A 148 3.44 7.80 -7.42
CA ALA A 148 4.11 9.06 -7.71
C ALA A 148 5.13 8.94 -8.86
N SER A 149 5.11 7.84 -9.60
CA SER A 149 6.04 7.64 -10.70
C SER A 149 5.83 8.71 -11.78
N PRO A 150 6.90 9.33 -12.33
CA PRO A 150 6.74 10.33 -13.39
C PRO A 150 6.36 9.66 -14.71
N THR A 151 6.08 10.46 -15.72
CA THR A 151 5.97 9.99 -17.10
C THR A 151 7.22 9.18 -17.49
N ASP A 152 7.02 7.99 -18.06
CA ASP A 152 8.12 7.11 -18.45
C ASP A 152 8.73 7.48 -19.81
N ARG A 153 9.77 6.74 -20.22
CA ARG A 153 10.47 6.94 -21.50
C ARG A 153 9.59 6.70 -22.74
N TRP A 154 8.42 6.10 -22.58
CA TRP A 154 7.45 5.86 -23.65
C TRP A 154 6.30 6.87 -23.62
N GLY A 155 6.36 7.86 -22.72
CA GLY A 155 5.33 8.89 -22.61
C GLY A 155 4.11 8.49 -21.78
N GLN A 156 4.15 7.35 -21.06
CA GLN A 156 3.02 6.96 -20.20
C GLN A 156 3.12 7.65 -18.83
N PRO A 157 2.12 8.45 -18.42
CA PRO A 157 2.10 9.10 -17.13
C PRO A 157 1.99 8.09 -15.99
N GLY A 158 2.39 8.48 -14.78
CA GLY A 158 2.09 7.70 -13.58
C GLY A 158 0.69 7.99 -13.01
N PRO A 159 0.26 7.21 -12.00
CA PRO A 159 -1.10 7.34 -11.44
C PRO A 159 -1.43 8.74 -10.89
N TYR A 160 -0.47 9.46 -10.32
CA TYR A 160 -0.70 10.84 -9.84
C TYR A 160 -0.96 11.81 -10.99
N GLU A 161 -0.11 11.78 -12.01
CA GLU A 161 -0.24 12.63 -13.20
C GLU A 161 -1.58 12.34 -13.91
N GLU A 162 -1.89 11.07 -14.13
CA GLU A 162 -3.13 10.64 -14.77
C GLU A 162 -4.37 11.02 -13.97
N ALA A 163 -4.34 10.87 -12.63
CA ALA A 163 -5.47 11.27 -11.80
C ALA A 163 -5.71 12.77 -11.82
N VAL A 164 -4.66 13.60 -11.80
CA VAL A 164 -4.79 15.06 -11.82
C VAL A 164 -5.29 15.54 -13.17
N LEU A 165 -4.76 15.00 -14.28
CA LEU A 165 -5.21 15.34 -15.64
C LEU A 165 -6.70 15.04 -15.86
N ASN A 166 -7.21 13.99 -15.20
CA ASN A 166 -8.60 13.57 -15.30
C ASN A 166 -9.51 14.16 -14.20
N THR A 167 -9.03 15.09 -13.37
CA THR A 167 -9.83 15.70 -12.29
C THR A 167 -10.48 17.01 -12.76
N PRO A 168 -11.82 17.09 -12.84
CA PRO A 168 -12.50 18.36 -13.09
C PRO A 168 -12.26 19.34 -11.95
N LEU A 169 -12.07 20.62 -12.29
CA LEU A 169 -12.02 21.70 -11.31
C LEU A 169 -13.46 22.11 -10.95
N LEU A 170 -13.87 21.84 -9.71
CA LEU A 170 -15.17 22.18 -9.16
C LEU A 170 -15.13 23.50 -8.37
N GLU A 171 -13.93 24.02 -8.10
CA GLU A 171 -13.74 25.29 -7.42
C GLU A 171 -14.30 26.45 -8.25
N GLU A 172 -15.36 27.10 -7.74
CA GLU A 172 -16.05 28.22 -8.40
C GLU A 172 -15.30 29.54 -8.20
N THR A 173 -14.16 29.71 -8.88
CA THR A 173 -13.44 30.99 -8.91
C THR A 173 -12.86 31.28 -10.29
N ASN A 174 -13.14 32.48 -10.81
CA ASN A 174 -12.51 33.01 -12.02
C ASN A 174 -11.25 33.85 -11.70
N ASP A 175 -10.97 34.08 -10.41
CA ASP A 175 -9.82 34.83 -9.93
C ASP A 175 -8.68 33.85 -9.59
N PRO A 176 -7.57 33.84 -10.36
CA PRO A 176 -6.44 32.94 -10.12
C PRO A 176 -5.81 33.10 -8.73
N THR A 177 -5.93 34.29 -8.12
CA THR A 177 -5.36 34.54 -6.78
C THR A 177 -6.14 33.86 -5.66
N LYS A 178 -7.39 33.47 -5.94
CA LYS A 178 -8.27 32.76 -5.00
C LYS A 178 -8.30 31.25 -5.24
N PHE A 179 -7.74 30.79 -6.36
CA PHE A 179 -7.69 29.38 -6.72
C PHE A 179 -6.78 28.61 -5.77
N ARG A 180 -7.34 27.68 -5.02
CA ARG A 180 -6.63 26.84 -4.04
C ARG A 180 -6.23 25.48 -4.61
N GLY A 181 -6.81 25.08 -5.74
CA GLY A 181 -6.55 23.77 -6.36
C GLY A 181 -7.10 22.62 -5.52
N LEU A 182 -8.23 22.83 -4.83
CA LEU A 182 -8.74 21.87 -3.86
C LEU A 182 -9.03 20.49 -4.48
N ASP A 183 -9.52 20.44 -5.71
CA ASP A 183 -9.87 19.18 -6.36
C ASP A 183 -8.62 18.37 -6.75
N VAL A 184 -7.57 19.04 -7.24
CA VAL A 184 -6.24 18.44 -7.46
C VAL A 184 -5.68 17.89 -6.15
N LEU A 185 -5.80 18.67 -5.08
CA LEU A 185 -5.37 18.29 -3.74
C LEU A 185 -6.15 17.07 -3.19
N ARG A 186 -7.46 16.98 -3.46
CA ARG A 186 -8.30 15.82 -3.12
C ARG A 186 -7.89 14.59 -3.92
N ALA A 187 -7.63 14.75 -5.21
CA ALA A 187 -7.16 13.67 -6.08
C ALA A 187 -5.84 13.09 -5.56
N ILE A 188 -4.82 13.91 -5.33
CA ILE A 188 -3.52 13.44 -4.84
C ILE A 188 -3.62 12.86 -3.43
N ARG A 189 -4.30 13.53 -2.49
CA ARG A 189 -4.43 13.02 -1.11
C ARG A 189 -5.21 11.70 -1.03
N SER A 190 -6.07 11.41 -2.01
CA SER A 190 -6.77 10.13 -2.08
C SER A 190 -5.83 8.93 -2.24
N PHE A 191 -4.58 9.14 -2.67
CA PHE A 191 -3.56 8.10 -2.71
C PHE A 191 -2.75 7.94 -1.42
N ASP A 192 -2.92 8.84 -0.44
CA ASP A 192 -2.12 8.90 0.78
C ASP A 192 -0.59 8.94 0.48
N PRO A 193 -0.08 10.04 -0.10
CA PRO A 193 1.33 10.16 -0.48
C PRO A 193 2.27 10.08 0.73
N CYS A 194 3.33 9.28 0.61
CA CYS A 194 4.44 9.23 1.55
C CYS A 194 5.74 9.56 0.82
N MET A 195 6.19 10.81 0.91
CA MET A 195 7.41 11.25 0.21
C MET A 195 8.68 10.55 0.72
N PRO A 196 8.88 10.33 2.03
CA PRO A 196 10.02 9.54 2.52
C PRO A 196 10.03 8.09 2.02
N CYS A 197 8.85 7.52 1.74
CA CYS A 197 8.74 6.20 1.13
C CYS A 197 9.10 6.22 -0.37
N THR A 198 8.95 7.37 -1.03
CA THR A 198 9.10 7.50 -2.49
C THR A 198 10.56 7.60 -2.91
N THR A 199 11.39 8.25 -2.08
CA THR A 199 12.82 8.44 -2.31
C THR A 199 13.62 7.90 -1.14
N HIS A 200 14.65 7.12 -1.42
CA HIS A 200 15.58 6.61 -0.41
C HIS A 200 16.92 7.32 -0.58
N ILE A 201 17.38 8.01 0.47
CA ILE A 201 18.63 8.78 0.43
C ILE A 201 19.79 7.85 0.81
N GLN A 202 20.81 7.79 -0.06
CA GLN A 202 22.10 7.19 0.26
C GLN A 202 23.12 8.32 0.42
N SER A 203 23.72 8.43 1.61
CA SER A 203 24.87 9.31 1.83
C SER A 203 26.16 8.52 1.60
N GLU A 204 27.14 9.11 0.92
CA GLU A 204 28.45 8.50 0.61
C GLU A 204 29.35 8.33 1.86
N GLY A 205 28.87 8.75 3.04
CA GLY A 205 29.52 8.56 4.33
C GLY A 205 29.06 9.61 5.34
N GLY A 206 28.70 9.17 6.54
CA GLY A 206 28.20 10.02 7.62
C GLY A 206 26.89 9.50 8.23
N MET A 207 26.70 9.75 9.52
CA MET A 207 25.43 9.44 10.20
C MET A 207 24.47 10.61 10.01
N ILE A 208 23.28 10.35 9.46
CA ILE A 208 22.21 11.34 9.44
C ILE A 208 21.75 11.52 10.89
N THR A 209 22.15 12.63 11.52
CA THR A 209 21.85 12.90 12.93
C THR A 209 20.49 13.54 13.15
N ARG A 210 19.86 14.05 12.09
CA ARG A 210 18.53 14.64 12.13
C ARG A 210 17.86 14.52 10.77
N GLU A 211 16.75 13.80 10.73
CA GLU A 211 15.83 13.76 9.59
C GLU A 211 14.70 14.75 9.88
N VAL A 212 14.58 15.81 9.07
CA VAL A 212 13.48 16.78 9.19
C VAL A 212 12.37 16.35 8.22
N ASN A 213 11.55 15.41 8.66
CA ASN A 213 10.37 14.97 7.91
C ASN A 213 9.22 15.96 8.10
N THR A 214 9.17 17.06 7.35
CA THR A 214 7.94 17.87 7.26
C THR A 214 7.02 17.29 6.19
N CYS A 215 6.29 16.22 6.54
CA CYS A 215 5.07 15.85 5.81
C CYS A 215 3.88 16.72 6.24
N ALA A 216 4.03 17.50 7.31
CA ALA A 216 3.10 18.56 7.66
C ALA A 216 3.44 19.78 6.82
N CYS A 217 2.44 20.35 6.15
CA CYS A 217 2.45 21.76 5.73
C CYS A 217 2.41 22.70 6.96
N GLY A 218 3.18 22.39 8.00
CA GLY A 218 3.49 23.32 9.08
C GLY A 218 4.59 24.21 8.55
N LEU A 219 4.25 25.47 8.32
CA LEU A 219 5.25 26.53 8.27
C LEU A 219 6.06 26.43 9.56
N ASP A 220 7.34 26.15 9.44
CA ASP A 220 8.27 26.48 10.52
C ASP A 220 8.27 28.01 10.59
N ASP A 221 7.65 28.56 11.64
CA ASP A 221 7.85 29.96 12.05
C ASP A 221 9.31 30.19 12.47
#